data_AF-A0A1G2C725-F1
#
_entry.id   AF-A0A1G2C725-F1
#
_cell.length_a   1.000
_cell.length_b   1.000
_cell.length_c   1.000
_cell.angle_alpha   90.00
_cell.angle_beta   90.00
_cell.angle_gamma   90.00
#
_symmetry.space_group_name_H-M   'P 1'
#
loop_
_entity.id
_entity.type
_entity.pdbx_description
1 polymer ?
#
loop_
_entity_poly.entity_id
_entity_poly.type
_entity_poly.pdbx_seq_one_letter_code
_entity_poly.pdbx_strand_id
1 'polypeptide(L)'
;MNGSLTLSFNKVAFLFGIALFAALVSTAFYVNRAFALADIVINNAKINSANTVLVTFNNPGGNLSTVDFSKWHIDQAGGGVGPLDPASAVVTAAGTPWTVTLTFAGTPWSATNSSTTAALGLYVDALGVTDAAGDTNAVVAHGASVAITDGQKPVGVNTVSTSTVNIAGPGTINVVLTFGEGMDTAATTTLTFAPDVVTSGTLTFSTEAWSSADRVYTATYTVATSTPETQLDVDVTMPGTFADPQSNVVVSTAGTDLFTVDTVAPTVTLTSSAPPTTTSLASIPMTATFSEAVTGFVVGDVTVSNATADEFTAVSTTVYTFSVHPTVAGAVTVDVAVSKAIDARSNNNAAATQYTNEYVAGGGGGGGSAIYTPVPATPATPATPATPTVTPATPATPATPAAPASIAAQIQALLAQVVALQAKVAVQKAGAPAAFTRNLTLGSTGTDVETLQKFLVSKGHLAMPQGVAFGYFGGLTRAALVKYQAASGISPAVGYFGPLTRSAVGAEQ
;
A
#
# COMPACT_ATOMS: atom_id res chain seq x y z
N MET A 1 1.82 -25.03 -105.33
CA MET A 1 0.92 -26.20 -105.30
C MET A 1 1.67 -27.36 -104.67
N ASN A 2 1.17 -27.78 -103.51
CA ASN A 2 1.19 -29.09 -102.86
C ASN A 2 2.07 -30.21 -103.45
N GLY A 3 2.90 -30.78 -102.58
CA GLY A 3 3.42 -32.15 -102.65
C GLY A 3 3.77 -32.64 -101.25
N SER A 4 2.88 -33.46 -100.68
CA SER A 4 2.90 -34.02 -99.32
C SER A 4 3.94 -35.13 -99.15
N LEU A 5 4.66 -35.16 -98.03
CA LEU A 5 5.35 -36.35 -97.52
C LEU A 5 4.75 -36.74 -96.17
N THR A 6 4.08 -37.88 -96.15
CA THR A 6 3.51 -38.52 -94.96
C THR A 6 4.61 -39.26 -94.20
N LEU A 7 4.86 -38.90 -92.93
CA LEU A 7 5.69 -39.67 -92.01
C LEU A 7 4.86 -40.09 -90.79
N SER A 8 4.92 -41.40 -90.55
CA SER A 8 4.16 -42.22 -89.60
C SER A 8 4.10 -41.68 -88.16
N PHE A 9 2.88 -41.57 -87.63
CA PHE A 9 2.51 -41.07 -86.30
C PHE A 9 2.88 -42.00 -85.11
N ASN A 10 3.45 -43.19 -85.34
CA ASN A 10 3.57 -44.20 -84.27
C ASN A 10 4.87 -44.20 -83.43
N LYS A 11 5.85 -43.33 -83.71
CA LYS A 11 7.04 -43.16 -82.84
C LYS A 11 7.06 -41.84 -82.05
N VAL A 12 6.25 -40.86 -82.43
CA VAL A 12 6.19 -39.55 -81.76
C VAL A 12 5.34 -39.63 -80.48
N ALA A 13 4.31 -40.47 -80.44
CA ALA A 13 3.46 -40.66 -79.26
C ALA A 13 4.20 -41.28 -78.06
N PHE A 14 5.21 -42.14 -78.28
CA PHE A 14 5.94 -42.80 -77.19
C PHE A 14 7.01 -41.91 -76.56
N LEU A 15 7.68 -41.05 -77.34
CA LEU A 15 8.62 -40.07 -76.79
C LEU A 15 7.91 -38.87 -76.13
N PHE A 16 6.77 -38.42 -76.67
CA PHE A 16 5.97 -37.38 -76.02
C PHE A 16 5.28 -37.89 -74.75
N GLY A 17 4.88 -39.17 -74.69
CA GLY A 17 4.31 -39.77 -73.48
C GLY A 17 5.29 -39.83 -72.31
N ILE A 18 6.57 -40.16 -72.55
CA ILE A 18 7.59 -40.24 -71.49
C ILE A 18 8.10 -38.85 -71.08
N ALA A 19 8.24 -37.91 -72.02
CA ALA A 19 8.62 -36.53 -71.71
C ALA A 19 7.49 -35.78 -70.98
N LEU A 20 6.23 -36.01 -71.33
CA LEU A 20 5.09 -35.43 -70.64
C LEU A 20 4.85 -36.08 -69.28
N PHE A 21 5.13 -37.38 -69.10
CA PHE A 21 5.04 -38.04 -67.78
C PHE A 21 6.21 -37.65 -66.86
N ALA A 22 7.43 -37.45 -67.38
CA ALA A 22 8.55 -36.90 -66.59
C ALA A 22 8.33 -35.42 -66.26
N ALA A 23 7.74 -34.63 -67.18
CA ALA A 23 7.36 -33.25 -66.91
C ALA A 23 6.18 -33.14 -65.95
N LEU A 24 5.16 -34.00 -66.04
CA LEU A 24 4.04 -34.05 -65.08
C LEU A 24 4.46 -34.59 -63.72
N VAL A 25 5.36 -35.56 -63.63
CA VAL A 25 5.86 -36.05 -62.34
C VAL A 25 6.81 -35.03 -61.71
N SER A 26 7.62 -34.31 -62.48
CA SER A 26 8.49 -33.24 -61.96
C SER A 26 7.71 -31.97 -61.60
N THR A 27 6.70 -31.57 -62.38
CA THR A 27 5.81 -30.44 -62.03
C THR A 27 4.75 -30.82 -60.99
N ALA A 28 4.27 -32.06 -60.90
CA ALA A 28 3.43 -32.49 -59.77
C ALA A 28 4.23 -32.63 -58.47
N PHE A 29 5.53 -32.96 -58.52
CA PHE A 29 6.42 -32.86 -57.35
C PHE A 29 6.76 -31.41 -56.97
N TYR A 30 6.82 -30.48 -57.94
CA TYR A 30 7.09 -29.06 -57.67
C TYR A 30 5.84 -28.25 -57.29
N VAL A 31 4.66 -28.60 -57.78
CA VAL A 31 3.41 -27.84 -57.57
C VAL A 31 2.66 -28.31 -56.31
N ASN A 32 2.96 -29.49 -55.75
CA ASN A 32 2.48 -29.87 -54.41
C ASN A 32 3.40 -29.41 -53.25
N ARG A 33 4.43 -28.61 -53.54
CA ARG A 33 5.20 -27.87 -52.51
C ARG A 33 4.78 -26.40 -52.37
N ALA A 34 3.62 -26.04 -52.91
CA ALA A 34 2.95 -24.77 -52.66
C ALA A 34 1.86 -24.93 -51.59
N PHE A 35 2.16 -25.59 -50.47
CA PHE A 35 1.65 -25.04 -49.21
C PHE A 35 2.53 -23.83 -48.94
N ALA A 36 1.93 -22.66 -48.86
CA ALA A 36 2.58 -21.49 -48.28
C ALA A 36 2.92 -21.83 -46.83
N LEU A 37 4.05 -22.51 -46.62
CA LEU A 37 4.62 -22.69 -45.29
C LEU A 37 5.02 -21.28 -44.89
N ALA A 38 4.24 -20.70 -43.98
CA ALA A 38 4.55 -19.39 -43.48
C ALA A 38 5.90 -19.49 -42.76
N ASP A 39 6.90 -18.78 -43.27
CA ASP A 39 8.21 -18.71 -42.63
C ASP A 39 8.03 -18.33 -41.15
N ILE A 40 8.67 -19.08 -40.26
CA ILE A 40 8.67 -18.75 -38.83
C ILE A 40 9.58 -17.53 -38.65
N VAL A 41 8.97 -16.35 -38.56
CA VAL A 41 9.69 -15.08 -38.39
C VAL A 41 9.69 -14.67 -36.91
N ILE A 42 10.88 -14.43 -36.36
CA ILE A 42 11.04 -13.79 -35.06
C ILE A 42 10.57 -12.34 -35.20
N ASN A 43 9.54 -11.98 -34.44
CA ASN A 43 9.00 -10.62 -34.40
C ASN A 43 9.79 -9.75 -33.39
N ASN A 44 10.03 -10.27 -32.18
CA ASN A 44 10.85 -9.61 -31.18
C ASN A 44 11.47 -10.62 -30.20
N ALA A 45 12.50 -10.17 -29.48
CA ALA A 45 13.07 -10.86 -28.34
C ALA A 45 13.27 -9.86 -27.19
N LYS A 46 12.75 -10.20 -26.00
CA LYS A 46 12.84 -9.35 -24.81
C LYS A 46 13.40 -10.12 -23.62
N ILE A 47 14.29 -9.51 -22.85
CA ILE A 47 14.73 -10.08 -21.57
C ILE A 47 13.55 -10.06 -20.62
N ASN A 48 13.24 -11.21 -20.03
CA ASN A 48 12.12 -11.36 -19.10
C ASN A 48 12.60 -11.53 -17.64
N SER A 49 13.83 -12.03 -17.46
CA SER A 49 14.48 -12.13 -16.15
C SER A 49 16.00 -12.24 -16.36
N ALA A 50 16.77 -12.25 -15.26
CA ALA A 50 18.22 -12.36 -15.29
C ALA A 50 18.77 -13.58 -16.07
N ASN A 51 17.95 -14.60 -16.32
CA ASN A 51 18.32 -15.80 -17.07
C ASN A 51 17.30 -16.24 -18.14
N THR A 52 16.30 -15.41 -18.47
CA THR A 52 15.30 -15.78 -19.48
C THR A 52 15.05 -14.70 -20.51
N VAL A 53 14.87 -15.10 -21.77
CA VAL A 53 14.45 -14.24 -22.88
C VAL A 53 13.10 -14.75 -23.41
N LEU A 54 12.12 -13.85 -23.52
CA LEU A 54 10.85 -14.10 -24.17
C LEU A 54 10.97 -13.74 -25.65
N VAL A 55 10.74 -14.71 -26.52
CA VAL A 55 10.78 -14.55 -27.98
C VAL A 55 9.36 -14.62 -28.52
N THR A 56 8.98 -13.61 -29.30
CA THR A 56 7.68 -13.53 -29.96
C THR A 56 7.83 -13.83 -31.44
N PHE A 57 6.93 -14.64 -31.98
CA PHE A 57 6.93 -15.08 -33.37
C PHE A 57 5.67 -14.64 -34.08
N ASN A 58 5.82 -14.19 -35.33
CA ASN A 58 4.71 -14.04 -36.25
C ASN A 58 4.57 -15.34 -37.03
N ASN A 59 3.78 -16.28 -36.51
CA ASN A 59 3.53 -17.57 -37.16
C ASN A 59 2.02 -17.75 -37.43
N PRO A 60 1.55 -17.55 -38.67
CA PRO A 60 0.16 -17.74 -39.06
C PRO A 60 -0.11 -19.23 -39.36
N GLY A 61 -0.04 -20.10 -38.33
CA GLY A 61 -0.64 -21.44 -38.38
C GLY A 61 0.25 -22.65 -38.10
N GLY A 62 1.57 -22.49 -37.91
CA GLY A 62 2.47 -23.60 -37.55
C GLY A 62 2.51 -23.92 -36.05
N ASN A 63 2.75 -25.18 -35.71
CA ASN A 63 2.95 -25.63 -34.32
C ASN A 63 4.44 -25.58 -33.93
N LEU A 64 4.83 -24.60 -33.12
CA LEU A 64 6.24 -24.41 -32.71
C LEU A 64 6.71 -25.36 -31.59
N SER A 65 5.87 -26.25 -31.06
CA SER A 65 6.27 -27.20 -30.00
C SER A 65 7.28 -28.27 -30.45
N THR A 66 7.52 -28.39 -31.76
CA THR A 66 8.40 -29.40 -32.37
C THR A 66 9.72 -28.81 -32.88
N VAL A 67 9.90 -27.49 -32.73
CA VAL A 67 11.12 -26.75 -33.09
C VAL A 67 12.26 -27.15 -32.17
N ASP A 68 13.41 -27.50 -32.76
CA ASP A 68 14.64 -27.78 -31.99
C ASP A 68 15.31 -26.48 -31.55
N PHE A 69 15.18 -26.16 -30.26
CA PHE A 69 15.78 -24.98 -29.66
C PHE A 69 17.27 -25.12 -29.35
N SER A 70 17.88 -26.31 -29.52
CA SER A 70 19.32 -26.52 -29.31
C SER A 70 20.20 -25.85 -30.38
N LYS A 71 19.59 -25.37 -31.47
CA LYS A 71 20.22 -24.64 -32.58
C LYS A 71 20.16 -23.11 -32.44
N TRP A 72 19.62 -22.63 -31.33
CA TRP A 72 19.43 -21.22 -31.06
C TRP A 72 20.59 -20.69 -30.26
N HIS A 73 21.09 -19.52 -30.65
CA HIS A 73 22.31 -18.97 -30.10
C HIS A 73 22.19 -17.45 -29.95
N ILE A 74 22.82 -16.90 -28.93
CA ILE A 74 22.99 -15.45 -28.78
C ILE A 74 24.47 -15.13 -28.95
N ASP A 75 24.76 -14.18 -29.83
CA ASP A 75 26.13 -13.69 -30.00
C ASP A 75 26.52 -12.78 -28.83
N GLN A 76 27.76 -12.92 -28.34
CA GLN A 76 28.27 -12.11 -27.23
C GLN A 76 29.24 -11.05 -27.75
N ALA A 77 29.25 -9.89 -27.11
CA ALA A 77 30.14 -8.79 -27.48
C ALA A 77 31.62 -9.18 -27.39
N GLY A 78 32.26 -9.44 -28.54
CA GLY A 78 33.71 -9.35 -28.74
C GLY A 78 34.54 -10.64 -28.55
N GLY A 79 35.14 -11.10 -29.67
CA GLY A 79 36.56 -11.47 -29.69
C GLY A 79 37.02 -12.82 -29.12
N GLY A 80 36.15 -13.83 -28.95
CA GLY A 80 36.58 -15.21 -28.67
C GLY A 80 35.86 -15.96 -27.54
N VAL A 81 34.81 -15.38 -26.95
CA VAL A 81 33.87 -16.13 -26.11
C VAL A 81 32.84 -16.85 -26.99
N GLY A 82 32.52 -18.10 -26.64
CA GLY A 82 31.52 -18.88 -27.37
C GLY A 82 30.10 -18.28 -27.26
N PRO A 83 29.18 -18.64 -28.18
CA PRO A 83 27.80 -18.19 -28.11
C PRO A 83 27.13 -18.59 -26.79
N LEU A 84 26.14 -17.80 -26.35
CA LEU A 84 25.25 -18.22 -25.27
C LEU A 84 24.16 -19.11 -25.85
N ASP A 85 24.11 -20.34 -25.35
CA ASP A 85 23.14 -21.34 -25.78
C ASP A 85 22.03 -21.47 -24.72
N PRO A 86 20.75 -21.54 -25.12
CA PRO A 86 19.67 -21.79 -24.19
C PRO A 86 19.77 -23.22 -23.64
N ALA A 87 19.67 -23.34 -22.32
CA ALA A 87 19.62 -24.62 -21.63
C ALA A 87 18.25 -25.32 -21.80
N SER A 88 17.18 -24.54 -21.95
CA SER A 88 15.83 -25.05 -22.21
C SER A 88 14.96 -23.99 -22.88
N ALA A 89 13.88 -24.44 -23.52
CA ALA A 89 12.84 -23.59 -24.09
C ALA A 89 11.46 -24.11 -23.69
N VAL A 90 10.56 -23.20 -23.32
CA VAL A 90 9.17 -23.54 -22.94
C VAL A 90 8.22 -22.65 -23.74
N VAL A 91 7.19 -23.25 -24.34
CA VAL A 91 6.11 -22.50 -24.99
C VAL A 91 5.29 -21.82 -23.90
N THR A 92 5.21 -20.49 -23.94
CA THR A 92 4.53 -19.67 -22.95
C THR A 92 3.11 -19.31 -23.42
N ALA A 93 2.92 -19.13 -24.73
CA ALA A 93 1.60 -19.03 -25.35
C ALA A 93 1.62 -19.56 -26.79
N ALA A 94 0.60 -20.34 -27.15
CA ALA A 94 0.40 -20.88 -28.51
C ALA A 94 -0.67 -20.07 -29.28
N GLY A 95 -0.48 -19.85 -30.58
CA GLY A 95 -1.37 -19.04 -31.43
C GLY A 95 -0.64 -17.82 -32.02
N THR A 96 -1.30 -16.95 -32.78
CA THR A 96 -0.65 -15.77 -33.38
C THR A 96 -0.87 -14.53 -32.51
N PRO A 97 0.17 -13.91 -31.93
CA PRO A 97 1.58 -14.28 -32.01
C PRO A 97 1.96 -15.41 -31.03
N TRP A 98 2.93 -16.24 -31.43
CA TRP A 98 3.42 -17.34 -30.58
C TRP A 98 4.49 -16.78 -29.65
N THR A 99 4.55 -17.26 -28.40
CA THR A 99 5.60 -16.85 -27.46
C THR A 99 6.32 -18.05 -26.85
N VAL A 100 7.65 -17.96 -26.80
CA VAL A 100 8.54 -18.97 -26.23
C VAL A 100 9.48 -18.30 -25.24
N THR A 101 9.63 -18.88 -24.07
CA THR A 101 10.65 -18.47 -23.09
C THR A 101 11.87 -19.36 -23.21
N LEU A 102 12.98 -18.77 -23.64
CA LEU A 102 14.31 -19.37 -23.63
C LEU A 102 14.94 -19.15 -22.25
N THR A 103 15.49 -20.21 -21.66
CA THR A 103 16.14 -20.19 -20.34
C THR A 103 17.61 -20.55 -20.49
N PHE A 104 18.49 -19.79 -19.85
CA PHE A 104 19.94 -19.91 -19.97
C PHE A 104 20.54 -20.32 -18.63
N ALA A 105 21.70 -20.98 -18.68
CA ALA A 105 22.46 -21.28 -17.47
C ALA A 105 23.08 -19.99 -16.90
N GLY A 106 23.14 -19.88 -15.58
CA GLY A 106 23.62 -18.67 -14.90
C GLY A 106 22.66 -17.48 -15.03
N THR A 107 23.18 -16.26 -14.96
CA THR A 107 22.40 -15.02 -15.02
C THR A 107 23.05 -13.99 -15.96
N PRO A 108 23.10 -14.24 -17.27
CA PRO A 108 23.79 -13.37 -18.22
C PRO A 108 23.17 -11.96 -18.34
N TRP A 109 21.92 -11.78 -17.91
CA TRP A 109 21.22 -10.49 -17.85
C TRP A 109 21.04 -9.98 -16.41
N SER A 110 21.97 -10.30 -15.50
CA SER A 110 21.91 -9.78 -14.13
C SER A 110 22.20 -8.28 -14.03
N ALA A 111 22.81 -7.69 -15.07
CA ALA A 111 22.99 -6.26 -15.16
C ALA A 111 21.65 -5.58 -15.51
N THR A 112 21.37 -4.46 -14.85
CA THR A 112 20.18 -3.64 -15.11
C THR A 112 20.24 -2.98 -16.49
N ASN A 113 19.09 -2.73 -17.14
CA ASN A 113 18.99 -2.11 -18.48
C ASN A 113 19.79 -2.88 -19.56
N SER A 114 19.79 -4.21 -19.47
CA SER A 114 20.56 -5.06 -20.38
C SER A 114 19.91 -5.09 -21.76
N SER A 115 20.68 -4.89 -22.82
CA SER A 115 20.21 -5.08 -24.20
C SER A 115 21.35 -5.47 -25.13
N THR A 116 21.02 -6.09 -26.25
CA THR A 116 21.96 -6.39 -27.33
C THR A 116 21.48 -5.77 -28.64
N THR A 117 22.43 -5.32 -29.45
CA THR A 117 22.13 -4.86 -30.82
C THR A 117 21.89 -6.06 -31.72
N ALA A 118 21.33 -5.81 -32.92
CA ALA A 118 21.16 -6.86 -33.92
C ALA A 118 22.48 -7.58 -34.24
N ALA A 119 23.62 -6.88 -34.26
CA ALA A 119 24.93 -7.49 -34.49
C ALA A 119 25.36 -8.50 -33.42
N LEU A 120 24.79 -8.44 -32.21
CA LEU A 120 25.09 -9.30 -31.07
C LEU A 120 23.79 -9.98 -30.55
N GLY A 121 22.85 -10.16 -31.46
CA GLY A 121 21.48 -10.54 -31.14
C GLY A 121 21.25 -12.05 -31.10
N LEU A 122 19.96 -12.41 -31.05
CA LEU A 122 19.50 -13.78 -31.20
C LEU A 122 19.60 -14.22 -32.66
N TYR A 123 20.26 -15.35 -32.91
CA TYR A 123 20.31 -16.00 -34.23
C TYR A 123 20.02 -17.50 -34.11
N VAL A 124 19.78 -18.13 -35.26
CA VAL A 124 19.51 -19.57 -35.36
C VAL A 124 20.49 -20.17 -36.36
N ASP A 125 21.28 -21.17 -35.95
CA ASP A 125 22.19 -21.83 -36.88
C ASP A 125 21.38 -22.55 -37.98
N ALA A 126 21.82 -22.39 -39.22
CA ALA A 126 21.07 -22.64 -40.46
C ALA A 126 20.63 -24.10 -40.67
N LEU A 127 21.17 -25.02 -39.88
CA LEU A 127 21.06 -26.45 -40.11
C LEU A 127 20.14 -27.11 -39.09
N GLY A 128 18.92 -27.43 -39.53
CA GLY A 128 18.12 -28.50 -38.94
C GLY A 128 16.91 -28.09 -38.10
N VAL A 129 16.45 -26.85 -38.16
CA VAL A 129 15.17 -26.49 -37.54
C VAL A 129 14.03 -26.81 -38.51
N THR A 130 13.47 -28.00 -38.34
CA THR A 130 12.26 -28.45 -39.01
C THR A 130 11.20 -28.77 -37.97
N ASP A 131 9.96 -28.39 -38.22
CA ASP A 131 8.86 -28.88 -37.41
C ASP A 131 8.58 -30.38 -37.68
N ALA A 132 7.63 -30.97 -36.96
CA ALA A 132 7.25 -32.37 -37.17
C ALA A 132 6.61 -32.66 -38.54
N ALA A 133 6.20 -31.62 -39.29
CA ALA A 133 5.73 -31.73 -40.67
C ALA A 133 6.87 -31.68 -41.69
N GLY A 134 8.10 -31.37 -41.26
CA GLY A 134 9.28 -31.26 -42.11
C GLY A 134 9.45 -29.88 -42.75
N ASP A 135 8.72 -28.88 -42.24
CA ASP A 135 8.75 -27.51 -42.73
C ASP A 135 10.07 -26.87 -42.27
N THR A 136 10.88 -26.42 -43.23
CA THR A 136 12.18 -25.77 -42.95
C THR A 136 12.00 -24.29 -42.69
N ASN A 137 12.59 -23.77 -41.62
CA ASN A 137 12.62 -22.33 -41.35
C ASN A 137 13.39 -21.55 -42.42
N ALA A 138 12.93 -20.34 -42.74
CA ALA A 138 13.80 -19.30 -43.23
C ALA A 138 14.85 -19.00 -42.14
N VAL A 139 16.08 -19.43 -42.40
CA VAL A 139 17.22 -19.30 -41.50
C VAL A 139 17.48 -17.82 -41.20
N VAL A 140 17.46 -17.45 -39.91
CA VAL A 140 18.05 -16.19 -39.46
C VAL A 140 19.56 -16.41 -39.38
N ALA A 141 20.25 -16.18 -40.50
CA ALA A 141 21.70 -16.33 -40.57
C ALA A 141 22.37 -15.42 -39.53
N HIS A 142 23.55 -15.80 -39.06
CA HIS A 142 24.33 -15.02 -38.07
C HIS A 142 24.49 -13.52 -38.44
N GLY A 143 24.50 -13.16 -39.72
CA GLY A 143 24.52 -11.75 -40.19
C GLY A 143 23.18 -11.00 -40.17
N ALA A 144 22.10 -11.62 -39.69
CA ALA A 144 20.74 -11.10 -39.66
C ALA A 144 20.06 -11.28 -38.28
N SER A 145 20.85 -11.39 -37.21
CA SER A 145 20.36 -11.57 -35.83
C SER A 145 19.37 -10.49 -35.40
N VAL A 146 18.46 -10.88 -34.50
CA VAL A 146 17.45 -9.99 -33.92
C VAL A 146 17.97 -9.41 -32.61
N ALA A 147 17.88 -8.09 -32.46
CA ALA A 147 18.24 -7.40 -31.22
C ALA A 147 17.41 -7.93 -30.04
N ILE A 148 18.05 -8.07 -28.88
CA ILE A 148 17.36 -8.44 -27.63
C ILE A 148 17.25 -7.16 -26.81
N THR A 149 16.02 -6.69 -26.58
CA THR A 149 15.78 -5.49 -25.79
C THR A 149 15.50 -5.85 -24.33
N ASP A 150 15.77 -4.93 -23.42
CA ASP A 150 15.29 -5.10 -22.04
C ASP A 150 13.76 -5.14 -22.01
N GLY A 151 13.23 -6.11 -21.28
CA GLY A 151 11.80 -6.21 -20.97
C GLY A 151 11.54 -6.34 -19.48
N GLN A 152 12.59 -6.30 -18.65
CA GLN A 152 12.46 -6.27 -17.21
C GLN A 152 11.90 -4.91 -16.79
N LYS A 153 11.02 -4.93 -15.80
CA LYS A 153 10.40 -3.71 -15.29
C LYS A 153 11.20 -3.20 -14.09
N PRO A 154 11.45 -1.89 -14.00
CA PRO A 154 12.00 -1.30 -12.79
C PRO A 154 11.11 -1.61 -11.60
N VAL A 155 11.70 -1.90 -10.46
CA VAL A 155 10.98 -2.02 -9.19
C VAL A 155 11.26 -0.77 -8.37
N GLY A 156 10.20 -0.08 -7.95
CA GLY A 156 10.28 1.17 -7.21
C GLY A 156 9.77 1.06 -5.78
N VAL A 157 10.44 1.77 -4.87
CA VAL A 157 10.03 1.97 -3.47
C VAL A 157 9.97 3.47 -3.17
N ASN A 158 8.94 3.89 -2.45
CA ASN A 158 8.76 5.28 -2.02
C ASN A 158 9.33 5.46 -0.60
N THR A 159 9.82 6.65 -0.29
CA THR A 159 10.06 7.15 1.08
C THR A 159 9.64 8.63 1.17
N VAL A 160 8.99 9.05 2.25
CA VAL A 160 8.68 10.48 2.53
C VAL A 160 9.53 10.97 3.71
N SER A 161 10.05 12.20 3.63
CA SER A 161 10.97 12.75 4.63
C SER A 161 10.37 13.00 6.02
N THR A 162 9.03 12.99 6.13
CA THR A 162 8.30 13.19 7.38
C THR A 162 7.07 12.30 7.42
N SER A 163 6.64 11.95 8.64
CA SER A 163 5.38 11.25 8.90
C SER A 163 4.23 12.21 9.24
N THR A 164 4.50 13.49 9.49
CA THR A 164 3.49 14.51 9.82
C THR A 164 3.83 15.87 9.24
N VAL A 165 2.81 16.55 8.73
CA VAL A 165 2.82 17.94 8.25
C VAL A 165 1.80 18.72 9.07
N ASN A 166 2.19 19.86 9.63
CA ASN A 166 1.35 20.65 10.52
C ASN A 166 1.55 22.17 10.31
N ILE A 167 0.86 23.03 11.07
CA ILE A 167 1.00 24.51 11.00
C ILE A 167 2.42 24.97 11.32
N ALA A 168 3.09 24.28 12.25
CA ALA A 168 4.49 24.53 12.57
C ALA A 168 5.45 23.79 11.62
N GLY A 169 4.94 23.34 10.46
CA GLY A 169 5.49 22.26 9.64
C GLY A 169 6.94 22.47 9.18
N PRO A 170 7.53 21.47 8.51
CA PRO A 170 8.95 21.47 8.15
C PRO A 170 9.37 22.54 7.12
N GLY A 171 8.44 23.36 6.62
CA GLY A 171 8.65 24.31 5.51
C GLY A 171 8.66 23.64 4.14
N THR A 172 9.30 22.48 4.04
CA THR A 172 9.29 21.61 2.85
C THR A 172 9.18 20.13 3.23
N ILE A 173 8.67 19.33 2.30
CA ILE A 173 8.76 17.86 2.38
C ILE A 173 9.48 17.34 1.13
N ASN A 174 10.23 16.25 1.31
CA ASN A 174 10.85 15.54 0.20
C ASN A 174 10.19 14.17 0.05
N VAL A 175 9.79 13.86 -1.18
CA VAL A 175 9.36 12.53 -1.59
C VAL A 175 10.50 11.92 -2.38
N VAL A 176 11.06 10.83 -1.86
CA VAL A 176 12.23 10.16 -2.42
C VAL A 176 11.80 8.79 -2.91
N LEU A 177 11.90 8.57 -4.22
CA LEU A 177 11.66 7.27 -4.85
C LEU A 177 13.00 6.62 -5.16
N THR A 178 13.17 5.36 -4.78
CA THR A 178 14.35 4.55 -5.10
C THR A 178 13.97 3.40 -6.01
N PHE A 179 14.69 3.25 -7.10
CA PHE A 179 14.47 2.22 -8.12
C PHE A 179 15.59 1.18 -8.07
N GLY A 180 15.24 -0.07 -8.39
CA GLY A 180 16.21 -1.18 -8.50
C GLY A 180 17.22 -0.99 -9.64
N GLU A 181 16.91 -0.11 -10.59
CA GLU A 181 17.71 0.17 -11.77
C GLU A 181 17.66 1.63 -12.22
N GLY A 182 18.47 1.98 -13.22
CA GLY A 182 18.53 3.33 -13.77
C GLY A 182 17.30 3.62 -14.62
N MET A 183 16.66 4.75 -14.36
CA MET A 183 15.42 5.17 -15.02
C MET A 183 15.71 6.11 -16.20
N ASP A 184 14.71 6.29 -17.08
CA ASP A 184 14.71 7.39 -18.04
C ASP A 184 14.42 8.72 -17.33
N THR A 185 15.43 9.59 -17.29
CA THR A 185 15.37 10.88 -16.60
C THR A 185 14.79 12.02 -17.45
N ALA A 186 14.54 11.78 -18.75
CA ALA A 186 14.00 12.78 -19.66
C ALA A 186 12.48 12.96 -19.53
N ALA A 187 11.79 11.98 -18.95
CA ALA A 187 10.35 12.05 -18.71
C ALA A 187 10.04 13.00 -17.55
N THR A 188 9.20 14.01 -17.78
CA THR A 188 8.62 14.79 -16.68
C THR A 188 7.59 13.93 -15.96
N THR A 189 7.67 13.92 -14.62
CA THR A 189 6.80 13.08 -13.82
C THR A 189 6.15 13.93 -12.74
N THR A 190 4.82 13.90 -12.68
CA THR A 190 4.08 14.56 -11.59
C THR A 190 3.61 13.46 -10.66
N LEU A 191 4.13 13.46 -9.43
CA LEU A 191 3.62 12.56 -8.39
C LEU A 191 2.20 12.96 -8.03
N THR A 192 1.37 11.96 -7.74
CA THR A 192 0.01 12.18 -7.23
C THR A 192 -0.09 11.67 -5.81
N PHE A 193 -0.94 12.34 -5.04
CA PHE A 193 -1.21 12.00 -3.66
C PHE A 193 -2.64 11.51 -3.54
N ALA A 194 -2.83 10.47 -2.74
CA ALA A 194 -4.14 9.93 -2.44
C ALA A 194 -4.22 9.72 -0.94
N PRO A 195 -5.13 10.42 -0.25
CA PRO A 195 -5.95 11.57 -0.68
C PRO A 195 -5.16 12.79 -1.18
N ASP A 196 -5.80 13.63 -2.00
CA ASP A 196 -5.14 14.74 -2.71
C ASP A 196 -4.89 15.95 -1.80
N VAL A 197 -3.62 16.29 -1.64
CA VAL A 197 -3.10 17.42 -0.84
C VAL A 197 -2.40 18.48 -1.70
N VAL A 198 -2.40 18.30 -3.03
CA VAL A 198 -1.76 19.23 -3.98
C VAL A 198 -2.78 20.20 -4.54
N THR A 199 -3.94 19.70 -4.98
CA THR A 199 -5.01 20.59 -5.50
C THR A 199 -5.63 21.44 -4.39
N SER A 200 -5.60 20.96 -3.14
CA SER A 200 -6.00 21.73 -1.97
C SER A 200 -5.11 22.96 -1.71
N GLY A 201 -3.90 22.97 -2.30
CA GLY A 201 -2.90 24.02 -2.12
C GLY A 201 -1.98 23.81 -0.92
N THR A 202 -2.16 22.75 -0.13
CA THR A 202 -1.34 22.47 1.05
C THR A 202 0.08 22.05 0.68
N LEU A 203 0.24 21.25 -0.37
CA LEU A 203 1.54 20.94 -0.96
C LEU A 203 1.68 21.56 -2.35
N THR A 204 2.72 22.37 -2.54
CA THR A 204 3.05 22.94 -3.86
C THR A 204 4.39 22.40 -4.34
N PHE A 205 4.41 21.77 -5.52
CA PHE A 205 5.63 21.26 -6.14
C PHE A 205 6.67 22.37 -6.29
N SER A 206 7.90 22.09 -5.90
CA SER A 206 9.01 23.04 -5.92
C SER A 206 10.07 22.64 -6.94
N THR A 207 10.69 21.47 -6.75
CA THR A 207 11.82 21.01 -7.58
C THR A 207 11.83 19.49 -7.66
N GLU A 208 12.53 18.98 -8.67
CA GLU A 208 12.86 17.56 -8.79
C GLU A 208 14.35 17.38 -9.11
N ALA A 209 14.90 16.23 -8.71
CA ALA A 209 16.27 15.84 -9.00
C ALA A 209 16.41 14.32 -9.14
N TRP A 210 17.21 13.91 -10.12
CA TRP A 210 17.70 12.54 -10.26
C TRP A 210 19.10 12.42 -9.69
N SER A 211 19.39 11.33 -9.00
CA SER A 211 20.71 11.06 -8.43
C SER A 211 21.07 9.57 -8.50
N SER A 212 22.34 9.26 -8.19
CA SER A 212 22.90 7.91 -8.11
C SER A 212 22.62 7.02 -9.33
N ALA A 213 23.34 7.24 -10.44
CA ALA A 213 23.19 6.46 -11.68
C ALA A 213 21.72 6.35 -12.13
N ASP A 214 20.97 7.45 -11.97
CA ASP A 214 19.56 7.60 -12.36
C ASP A 214 18.58 6.67 -11.63
N ARG A 215 18.92 6.27 -10.39
CA ARG A 215 18.12 5.33 -9.57
C ARG A 215 17.32 5.97 -8.45
N VAL A 216 17.60 7.22 -8.10
CA VAL A 216 16.93 7.91 -6.99
C VAL A 216 16.33 9.21 -7.51
N TYR A 217 15.01 9.31 -7.45
CA TYR A 217 14.24 10.49 -7.77
C TYR A 217 13.83 11.20 -6.48
N THR A 218 14.07 12.49 -6.38
CA THR A 218 13.63 13.32 -5.25
C THR A 218 12.77 14.46 -5.74
N ALA A 219 11.51 14.49 -5.33
CA ALA A 219 10.61 15.63 -5.51
C ALA A 219 10.47 16.41 -4.20
N THR A 220 10.63 17.73 -4.28
CA THR A 220 10.49 18.64 -3.14
C THR A 220 9.18 19.40 -3.26
N TYR A 221 8.41 19.45 -2.18
CA TYR A 221 7.18 20.22 -2.07
C TYR A 221 7.31 21.25 -0.96
N THR A 222 6.80 22.45 -1.21
CA THR A 222 6.61 23.47 -0.16
C THR A 222 5.28 23.24 0.54
N VAL A 223 5.25 23.48 1.85
CA VAL A 223 4.06 23.31 2.68
C VAL A 223 3.41 24.67 2.91
N ALA A 224 2.15 24.83 2.49
CA ALA A 224 1.33 25.96 2.86
C ALA A 224 0.71 25.71 4.25
N THR A 225 0.96 26.62 5.19
CA THR A 225 0.41 26.54 6.56
C THR A 225 -0.87 27.36 6.73
N SER A 226 -1.27 28.10 5.69
CA SER A 226 -2.47 28.94 5.67
C SER A 226 -3.70 28.24 5.06
N THR A 227 -3.57 27.01 4.58
CA THR A 227 -4.66 26.21 4.02
C THR A 227 -5.09 25.19 5.06
N PRO A 228 -6.24 25.37 5.75
CA PRO A 228 -6.70 24.43 6.76
C PRO A 228 -7.09 23.10 6.10
N GLU A 229 -6.41 22.03 6.48
CA GLU A 229 -6.60 20.70 5.93
C GLU A 229 -6.23 19.66 6.98
N THR A 230 -7.05 18.61 7.08
CA THR A 230 -6.77 17.46 7.94
C THR A 230 -6.92 16.21 7.10
N GLN A 231 -5.82 15.53 6.85
CA GLN A 231 -5.75 14.37 6.01
C GLN A 231 -4.90 13.28 6.65
N LEU A 232 -5.52 12.14 6.92
CA LEU A 232 -4.82 10.96 7.40
C LEU A 232 -4.39 10.10 6.23
N ASP A 233 -3.32 9.34 6.43
CA ASP A 233 -2.86 8.28 5.53
C ASP A 233 -2.68 8.74 4.08
N VAL A 234 -2.02 9.88 3.88
CA VAL A 234 -1.66 10.37 2.55
C VAL A 234 -0.59 9.45 1.96
N ASP A 235 -0.97 8.76 0.89
CA ASP A 235 -0.09 7.89 0.12
C ASP A 235 0.41 8.61 -1.15
N VAL A 236 1.62 8.25 -1.57
CA VAL A 236 2.24 8.75 -2.80
C VAL A 236 2.10 7.69 -3.88
N THR A 237 1.47 8.04 -4.99
CA THR A 237 1.41 7.17 -6.15
C THR A 237 2.50 7.52 -7.16
N MET A 238 3.30 6.53 -7.55
CA MET A 238 4.23 6.66 -8.68
C MET A 238 3.44 6.77 -9.98
N PRO A 239 3.65 7.80 -10.83
CA PRO A 239 2.98 7.90 -12.10
C PRO A 239 3.47 6.81 -13.07
N GLY A 240 2.57 6.34 -13.94
CA GLY A 240 2.88 5.32 -14.96
C GLY A 240 3.84 5.78 -16.06
N THR A 241 4.34 7.02 -15.98
CA THR A 241 5.39 7.57 -16.85
C THR A 241 6.80 7.23 -16.37
N PHE A 242 6.98 6.79 -15.12
CA PHE A 242 8.27 6.26 -14.66
C PHE A 242 8.57 4.96 -15.39
N ALA A 243 9.58 5.00 -16.25
CA ALA A 243 10.06 3.85 -17.02
C ALA A 243 11.59 3.88 -17.13
N ASP A 244 12.17 2.74 -17.49
CA ASP A 244 13.57 2.67 -17.91
C ASP A 244 13.78 3.28 -19.32
N PRO A 245 15.04 3.38 -19.82
CA PRO A 245 15.33 3.83 -21.18
C PRO A 245 14.74 2.95 -22.30
N GLN A 246 14.24 1.75 -21.98
CA GLN A 246 13.57 0.82 -22.89
C GLN A 246 12.04 0.93 -22.80
N SER A 247 11.53 1.95 -22.10
CA SER A 247 10.09 2.22 -21.87
C SER A 247 9.37 1.12 -21.09
N ASN A 248 10.09 0.32 -20.31
CA ASN A 248 9.48 -0.60 -19.36
C ASN A 248 9.00 0.18 -18.13
N VAL A 249 7.68 0.33 -18.01
CA VAL A 249 7.05 1.05 -16.89
C VAL A 249 7.31 0.34 -15.57
N VAL A 250 7.66 1.15 -14.55
CA VAL A 250 7.92 0.73 -13.18
C VAL A 250 6.78 -0.09 -12.58
N VAL A 251 7.15 -1.05 -11.75
CA VAL A 251 6.25 -1.72 -10.81
C VAL A 251 6.54 -1.18 -9.42
N SER A 252 5.56 -0.49 -8.83
CA SER A 252 5.65 -0.07 -7.44
C SER A 252 5.46 -1.29 -6.53
N THR A 253 6.45 -1.56 -5.69
CA THR A 253 6.25 -2.42 -4.52
C THR A 253 5.74 -1.51 -3.41
N ALA A 254 4.42 -1.41 -3.29
CA ALA A 254 3.72 -0.53 -2.34
C ALA A 254 4.29 -0.69 -0.92
N GLY A 255 5.26 0.16 -0.57
CA GLY A 255 5.61 0.47 0.79
C GLY A 255 4.57 1.45 1.30
N THR A 256 3.97 1.16 2.46
CA THR A 256 3.00 2.04 3.11
C THR A 256 3.71 3.31 3.59
N ASP A 257 3.88 4.26 2.69
CA ASP A 257 4.40 5.59 2.96
C ASP A 257 3.24 6.52 3.27
N LEU A 258 2.68 6.30 4.45
CA LEU A 258 1.56 7.07 4.92
C LEU A 258 2.09 8.20 5.79
N PHE A 259 1.86 9.44 5.37
CA PHE A 259 2.04 10.61 6.22
C PHE A 259 0.70 11.26 6.51
N THR A 260 0.66 12.02 7.61
CA THR A 260 -0.52 12.78 8.02
C THR A 260 -0.31 14.26 7.74
N VAL A 261 -1.35 14.93 7.25
CA VAL A 261 -1.42 16.38 7.15
C VAL A 261 -2.45 16.88 8.16
N ASP A 262 -2.09 17.84 8.98
CA ASP A 262 -3.02 18.52 9.87
C ASP A 262 -2.60 19.97 10.08
N THR A 263 -3.11 20.85 9.24
CA THR A 263 -2.86 22.30 9.27
C THR A 263 -4.00 23.07 9.93
N VAL A 264 -4.91 22.40 10.64
CA VAL A 264 -6.00 23.05 11.38
C VAL A 264 -5.50 23.41 12.78
N ALA A 265 -5.68 24.67 13.17
CA ALA A 265 -5.26 25.13 14.49
C ALA A 265 -6.40 24.97 15.49
N PRO A 266 -6.12 24.54 16.73
CA PRO A 266 -7.11 24.59 17.79
C PRO A 266 -7.59 26.04 18.02
N THR A 267 -8.89 26.27 17.99
CA THR A 267 -9.48 27.57 18.37
C THR A 267 -9.95 27.52 19.81
N VAL A 268 -9.98 28.67 20.50
CA VAL A 268 -10.39 28.76 21.90
C VAL A 268 -11.57 29.71 22.04
N THR A 269 -12.65 29.25 22.66
CA THR A 269 -13.82 30.06 22.99
C THR A 269 -13.90 30.25 24.50
N LEU A 270 -13.98 31.51 24.94
CA LEU A 270 -14.15 31.89 26.35
C LEU A 270 -15.62 32.20 26.62
N THR A 271 -16.18 31.58 27.66
CA THR A 271 -17.57 31.79 28.10
C THR A 271 -17.66 31.92 29.61
N SER A 272 -18.75 32.52 30.10
CA SER A 272 -19.05 32.64 31.53
C SER A 272 -20.55 32.44 31.76
N SER A 273 -20.92 31.91 32.93
CA SER A 273 -22.30 31.92 33.41
C SER A 273 -22.67 33.20 34.18
N ALA A 274 -21.74 34.15 34.33
CA ALA A 274 -22.05 35.48 34.84
C ALA A 274 -22.94 36.26 33.85
N PRO A 275 -23.71 37.26 34.30
CA PRO A 275 -24.49 38.09 33.40
C PRO A 275 -23.56 38.75 32.35
N PRO A 276 -23.95 38.79 31.07
CA PRO A 276 -23.02 38.97 29.93
C PRO A 276 -22.51 40.40 29.70
N THR A 277 -22.97 41.38 30.47
CA THR A 277 -22.62 42.80 30.27
C THR A 277 -22.13 43.48 31.53
N THR A 278 -22.79 43.24 32.66
CA THR A 278 -22.42 43.80 33.96
C THR A 278 -22.60 42.72 35.03
N THR A 279 -21.69 42.63 35.98
CA THR A 279 -21.78 41.65 37.08
C THR A 279 -21.27 42.23 38.38
N SER A 280 -21.86 41.82 39.51
CA SER A 280 -21.37 42.10 40.86
C SER A 280 -20.77 40.87 41.55
N LEU A 281 -20.63 39.76 40.80
CA LEU A 281 -20.02 38.53 41.32
C LEU A 281 -18.54 38.77 41.64
N ALA A 282 -18.14 38.50 42.88
CA ALA A 282 -16.74 38.58 43.31
C ALA A 282 -15.86 37.45 42.74
N SER A 283 -16.49 36.39 42.22
CA SER A 283 -15.86 35.34 41.43
C SER A 283 -16.69 35.11 40.16
N ILE A 284 -16.09 35.37 39.00
CA ILE A 284 -16.68 35.16 37.69
C ILE A 284 -16.23 33.77 37.22
N PRO A 285 -17.13 32.77 37.17
CA PRO A 285 -16.78 31.45 36.66
C PRO A 285 -16.55 31.52 35.15
N MET A 286 -15.39 31.06 34.70
CA MET A 286 -15.00 31.04 33.30
C MET A 286 -14.86 29.61 32.78
N THR A 287 -15.21 29.42 31.52
CA THR A 287 -14.98 28.19 30.77
C THR A 287 -14.25 28.51 29.47
N ALA A 288 -13.07 27.91 29.28
CA ALA A 288 -12.35 27.88 28.02
C ALA A 288 -12.60 26.55 27.31
N THR A 289 -13.13 26.64 26.09
CA THR A 289 -13.44 25.47 25.25
C THR A 289 -12.60 25.52 23.99
N PHE A 290 -11.76 24.50 23.77
CA PHE A 290 -11.00 24.30 22.55
C PHE A 290 -11.83 23.54 21.51
N SER A 291 -11.63 23.84 20.22
CA SER A 291 -12.30 23.13 19.12
C SER A 291 -11.85 21.67 18.96
N GLU A 292 -10.73 21.32 19.55
CA GLU A 292 -10.16 19.96 19.55
C GLU A 292 -9.33 19.72 20.81
N ALA A 293 -8.87 18.47 20.98
CA ALA A 293 -8.10 18.08 22.15
C ALA A 293 -6.71 18.75 22.15
N VAL A 294 -6.39 19.44 23.24
CA VAL A 294 -5.11 20.12 23.42
C VAL A 294 -4.38 19.70 24.69
N THR A 295 -3.07 19.93 24.70
CA THR A 295 -2.17 19.74 25.85
C THR A 295 -1.37 21.02 26.10
N GLY A 296 -0.82 21.16 27.30
CA GLY A 296 0.05 22.28 27.68
C GLY A 296 -0.65 23.53 28.20
N PHE A 297 -1.97 23.63 28.08
CA PHE A 297 -2.73 24.78 28.59
C PHE A 297 -2.79 24.80 30.12
N VAL A 298 -2.29 25.88 30.73
CA VAL A 298 -2.30 26.09 32.18
C VAL A 298 -2.82 27.49 32.55
N VAL A 299 -3.10 27.74 33.83
CA VAL A 299 -3.62 29.04 34.31
C VAL A 299 -2.72 30.23 33.95
N GLY A 300 -1.40 30.02 33.91
CA GLY A 300 -0.43 31.06 33.53
C GLY A 300 -0.53 31.51 32.06
N ASP A 301 -1.29 30.79 31.24
CA ASP A 301 -1.57 31.15 29.85
C ASP A 301 -2.82 32.01 29.68
N VAL A 302 -3.61 32.17 30.77
CA VAL A 302 -4.75 33.07 30.82
C VAL A 302 -4.25 34.43 31.29
N THR A 303 -4.40 35.43 30.42
CA THR A 303 -4.13 36.83 30.76
C THR A 303 -5.43 37.52 31.13
N VAL A 304 -5.45 38.16 32.29
CA VAL A 304 -6.60 38.92 32.78
C VAL A 304 -6.23 40.37 33.06
N SER A 305 -7.16 41.28 32.84
CA SER A 305 -7.04 42.70 33.20
C SER A 305 -8.05 43.06 34.28
N ASN A 306 -7.64 43.92 35.23
CA ASN A 306 -8.45 44.31 36.39
C ASN A 306 -9.00 43.12 37.21
N ALA A 307 -8.28 42.00 37.20
CA ALA A 307 -8.65 40.80 37.92
C ALA A 307 -7.43 39.91 38.18
N THR A 308 -7.61 38.90 39.02
CA THR A 308 -6.72 37.73 39.14
C THR A 308 -7.45 36.46 38.68
N ALA A 309 -6.72 35.41 38.30
CA ALA A 309 -7.29 34.12 37.90
C ALA A 309 -6.68 32.96 38.67
N ASP A 310 -7.52 32.03 39.10
CA ASP A 310 -7.16 30.83 39.88
C ASP A 310 -8.23 29.72 39.73
N GLU A 311 -8.24 28.73 40.63
CA GLU A 311 -9.13 27.55 40.60
C GLU A 311 -9.17 26.81 39.24
N PHE A 312 -8.05 26.81 38.51
CA PHE A 312 -7.97 26.20 37.20
C PHE A 312 -8.11 24.68 37.26
N THR A 313 -9.05 24.14 36.47
CA THR A 313 -9.38 22.73 36.39
C THR A 313 -9.54 22.31 34.94
N ALA A 314 -8.83 21.26 34.52
CA ALA A 314 -9.09 20.57 33.26
C ALA A 314 -10.28 19.61 33.44
N VAL A 315 -11.43 19.94 32.86
CA VAL A 315 -12.64 19.11 32.91
C VAL A 315 -12.56 17.98 31.87
N SER A 316 -11.97 18.27 30.72
CA SER A 316 -11.60 17.32 29.67
C SER A 316 -10.37 17.81 28.92
N THR A 317 -9.94 17.10 27.87
CA THR A 317 -8.87 17.56 26.97
C THR A 317 -9.28 18.75 26.10
N THR A 318 -10.55 19.13 26.09
CA THR A 318 -11.11 20.25 25.31
C THR A 318 -11.75 21.34 26.17
N VAL A 319 -12.09 21.06 27.44
CA VAL A 319 -12.83 21.99 28.30
C VAL A 319 -12.06 22.22 29.60
N TYR A 320 -11.84 23.50 29.91
CA TYR A 320 -11.13 23.96 31.09
C TYR A 320 -11.96 25.02 31.81
N THR A 321 -11.99 24.97 33.14
CA THR A 321 -12.70 25.94 33.98
C THR A 321 -11.73 26.64 34.92
N PHE A 322 -11.99 27.91 35.21
CA PHE A 322 -11.21 28.71 36.17
C PHE A 322 -12.08 29.84 36.72
N SER A 323 -11.64 30.43 37.83
CA SER A 323 -12.30 31.55 38.48
C SER A 323 -11.54 32.85 38.19
N VAL A 324 -12.27 33.92 37.89
CA VAL A 324 -11.71 35.27 37.71
C VAL A 324 -12.24 36.18 38.80
N HIS A 325 -11.33 36.82 39.53
CA HIS A 325 -11.65 37.69 40.67
C HIS A 325 -11.36 39.15 40.33
N PRO A 326 -12.39 39.97 40.05
CA PRO A 326 -12.23 41.39 39.77
C PRO A 326 -11.58 42.13 40.96
N THR A 327 -10.64 43.04 40.68
CA THR A 327 -9.94 43.79 41.73
C THR A 327 -10.62 45.11 42.10
N VAL A 328 -11.12 45.84 41.11
CA VAL A 328 -11.88 47.09 41.30
C VAL A 328 -13.02 47.17 40.29
N ALA A 329 -14.00 48.04 40.54
CA ALA A 329 -15.08 48.31 39.59
C ALA A 329 -14.52 48.80 38.25
N GLY A 330 -15.09 48.31 37.15
CA GLY A 330 -14.65 48.60 35.79
C GLY A 330 -14.57 47.34 34.92
N ALA A 331 -14.13 47.52 33.68
CA ALA A 331 -14.00 46.45 32.71
C ALA A 331 -12.99 45.38 33.18
N VAL A 332 -13.43 44.13 33.16
CA VAL A 332 -12.61 42.93 33.36
C VAL A 332 -12.49 42.23 32.02
N THR A 333 -11.25 41.95 31.61
CA THR A 333 -11.00 41.22 30.35
C THR A 333 -10.26 39.92 30.63
N VAL A 334 -10.52 38.93 29.77
CA VAL A 334 -9.86 37.63 29.81
C VAL A 334 -9.44 37.27 28.38
N ASP A 335 -8.17 36.90 28.23
CA ASP A 335 -7.54 36.57 26.96
C ASP A 335 -6.79 35.25 27.06
N VAL A 336 -6.76 34.52 25.94
CA VAL A 336 -5.84 33.39 25.71
C VAL A 336 -5.14 33.66 24.38
N ALA A 337 -3.82 33.86 24.44
CA ALA A 337 -3.02 34.19 23.26
C ALA A 337 -2.84 32.99 22.31
N VAL A 338 -2.22 33.23 21.15
CA VAL A 338 -1.75 32.15 20.27
C VAL A 338 -0.68 31.30 20.99
N SER A 339 -0.54 30.02 20.59
CA SER A 339 0.56 29.13 21.04
C SER A 339 0.64 28.90 22.55
N LYS A 340 -0.52 28.82 23.20
CA LYS A 340 -0.71 28.47 24.61
C LYS A 340 -1.07 27.01 24.84
N ALA A 341 -1.59 26.34 23.82
CA ALA A 341 -1.92 24.94 23.84
C ALA A 341 -1.57 24.33 22.49
N ILE A 342 -1.23 23.05 22.50
CA ILE A 342 -0.91 22.28 21.29
C ILE A 342 -1.84 21.08 21.16
N ASP A 343 -2.24 20.75 19.94
CA ASP A 343 -2.96 19.49 19.66
C ASP A 343 -2.02 18.28 19.57
N ALA A 344 -2.58 17.13 19.18
CA ALA A 344 -1.83 15.89 18.98
C ALA A 344 -0.90 15.91 17.76
N ARG A 345 -1.08 16.83 16.81
CA ARG A 345 -0.22 17.04 15.64
C ARG A 345 0.72 18.23 15.82
N SER A 346 0.84 18.76 17.04
CA SER A 346 1.68 19.89 17.41
C SER A 346 1.28 21.23 16.76
N ASN A 347 0.02 21.39 16.36
CA ASN A 347 -0.51 22.71 16.00
C ASN A 347 -0.75 23.54 17.25
N ASN A 348 -0.22 24.76 17.23
CA ASN A 348 -0.49 25.78 18.25
C ASN A 348 -1.91 26.30 18.12
N ASN A 349 -2.58 26.58 19.24
CA ASN A 349 -3.89 27.21 19.20
C ASN A 349 -3.83 28.64 18.61
N ALA A 350 -4.91 29.03 17.97
CA ALA A 350 -5.20 30.42 17.64
C ALA A 350 -5.64 31.20 18.89
N ALA A 351 -5.43 32.52 18.90
CA ALA A 351 -5.86 33.37 20.00
C ALA A 351 -7.39 33.34 20.14
N ALA A 352 -7.86 33.38 21.40
CA ALA A 352 -9.27 33.53 21.70
C ALA A 352 -9.76 34.94 21.31
N THR A 353 -11.05 35.06 21.01
CA THR A 353 -11.71 36.38 21.09
C THR A 353 -11.75 36.80 22.56
N GLN A 354 -11.31 38.01 22.85
CA GLN A 354 -11.30 38.55 24.21
C GLN A 354 -12.70 38.49 24.84
N TYR A 355 -12.78 37.93 26.03
CA TYR A 355 -13.97 38.05 26.87
C TYR A 355 -13.92 39.37 27.65
N THR A 356 -15.05 40.07 27.75
CA THR A 356 -15.18 41.32 28.51
C THR A 356 -16.46 41.33 29.33
N ASN A 357 -16.38 41.87 30.55
CA ASN A 357 -17.54 42.11 31.42
C ASN A 357 -17.27 43.35 32.28
N GLU A 358 -18.31 44.16 32.54
CA GLU A 358 -18.20 45.31 33.43
C GLU A 358 -18.47 44.88 34.88
N TYR A 359 -17.42 44.88 35.72
CA TYR A 359 -17.60 44.59 37.13
C TYR A 359 -18.10 45.81 37.88
N VAL A 360 -19.24 45.68 38.56
CA VAL A 360 -19.75 46.68 39.50
C VAL A 360 -19.51 46.17 40.92
N ALA A 361 -18.70 46.89 41.69
CA ALA A 361 -18.51 46.56 43.10
C ALA A 361 -19.89 46.54 43.77
N GLY A 362 -20.23 45.43 44.43
CA GLY A 362 -21.50 45.28 45.12
C GLY A 362 -21.69 46.45 46.08
N GLY A 363 -22.60 47.36 45.73
CA GLY A 363 -22.95 48.47 46.60
C GLY A 363 -23.47 47.88 47.90
N GLY A 364 -22.73 48.09 48.99
CA GLY A 364 -23.26 47.91 50.34
C GLY A 364 -24.47 48.82 50.49
N GLY A 365 -25.66 48.28 50.24
CA GLY A 365 -26.91 48.99 50.42
C GLY A 365 -27.14 49.26 51.89
N GLY A 366 -26.66 50.41 52.37
CA GLY A 366 -27.19 51.04 53.58
C GLY A 366 -28.62 51.48 53.33
N GLY A 367 -29.58 50.59 53.61
CA GLY A 367 -31.01 50.88 53.58
C GLY A 367 -31.53 51.08 55.00
N GLY A 368 -31.96 52.31 55.31
CA GLY A 368 -32.44 52.73 56.62
C GLY A 368 -33.78 52.12 57.04
N SER A 369 -33.97 52.11 58.37
CA SER A 369 -35.17 51.93 59.18
C SER A 369 -36.49 51.60 58.47
N ALA A 370 -36.91 50.35 58.60
CA ALA A 370 -38.32 50.01 58.83
C ALA A 370 -38.40 49.11 60.06
N ILE A 371 -39.11 49.61 61.06
CA ILE A 371 -39.37 48.99 62.35
C ILE A 371 -40.35 47.84 62.12
N TYR A 372 -39.92 46.59 62.33
CA TYR A 372 -40.82 45.47 62.56
C TYR A 372 -40.31 44.71 63.78
N THR A 373 -41.09 44.77 64.85
CA THR A 373 -40.84 44.09 66.13
C THR A 373 -41.01 42.58 65.95
N PRO A 374 -40.02 41.74 66.30
CA PRO A 374 -40.24 40.30 66.37
C PRO A 374 -40.94 39.94 67.69
N VAL A 375 -42.16 39.42 67.59
CA VAL A 375 -42.80 38.63 68.66
C VAL A 375 -42.11 37.26 68.70
N PRO A 376 -41.59 36.78 69.84
CA PRO A 376 -41.04 35.44 69.93
C PRO A 376 -42.18 34.42 69.95
N ALA A 377 -42.31 33.62 68.90
CA ALA A 377 -43.15 32.42 68.93
C ALA A 377 -42.33 31.27 69.55
N THR A 378 -42.84 30.74 70.65
CA THR A 378 -42.38 29.55 71.36
C THR A 378 -42.20 28.35 70.42
N PRO A 379 -41.10 27.58 70.50
CA PRO A 379 -40.94 26.35 69.74
C PRO A 379 -41.99 25.31 70.16
N ALA A 380 -42.83 24.88 69.21
CA ALA A 380 -43.67 23.71 69.39
C ALA A 380 -42.85 22.44 69.10
N THR A 381 -42.89 21.50 70.04
CA THR A 381 -42.33 20.16 69.94
C THR A 381 -42.86 19.43 68.69
N PRO A 382 -42.01 18.83 67.84
CA PRO A 382 -42.48 18.04 66.71
C PRO A 382 -43.29 16.84 67.18
N ALA A 383 -44.55 16.75 66.75
CA ALA A 383 -45.33 15.53 66.83
C ALA A 383 -44.87 14.56 65.73
N THR A 384 -44.52 13.34 66.11
CA THR A 384 -44.16 12.24 65.21
C THR A 384 -45.32 11.90 64.29
N PRO A 385 -45.21 12.07 62.95
CA PRO A 385 -46.25 11.63 62.03
C PRO A 385 -46.25 10.10 61.92
N ALA A 386 -47.44 9.52 62.04
CA ALA A 386 -47.67 8.08 61.94
C ALA A 386 -47.19 7.50 60.60
N THR A 387 -46.52 6.36 60.67
CA THR A 387 -46.11 5.54 59.51
C THR A 387 -47.34 5.02 58.77
N PRO A 388 -47.56 5.35 57.48
CA PRO A 388 -48.60 4.69 56.71
C PRO A 388 -48.15 3.28 56.34
N THR A 389 -48.87 2.28 56.83
CA THR A 389 -48.72 0.88 56.42
C THR A 389 -49.28 0.73 55.00
N VAL A 390 -48.42 0.86 53.99
CA VAL A 390 -48.72 0.42 52.62
C VAL A 390 -48.08 -0.94 52.40
N THR A 391 -48.91 -1.97 52.30
CA THR A 391 -48.53 -3.28 51.78
C THR A 391 -48.03 -3.10 50.35
N PRO A 392 -46.76 -3.40 50.02
CA PRO A 392 -46.30 -3.31 48.64
C PRO A 392 -47.03 -4.37 47.82
N ALA A 393 -47.82 -3.93 46.85
CA ALA A 393 -48.16 -4.78 45.71
C ALA A 393 -46.84 -5.14 45.02
N THR A 394 -46.61 -6.44 44.81
CA THR A 394 -45.45 -6.95 44.06
C THR A 394 -45.34 -6.18 42.75
N PRO A 395 -44.25 -5.42 42.52
CA PRO A 395 -44.01 -4.80 41.24
C PRO A 395 -43.98 -5.91 40.18
N ALA A 396 -44.74 -5.77 39.10
CA ALA A 396 -44.49 -6.56 37.92
C ALA A 396 -43.02 -6.34 37.55
N THR A 397 -42.24 -7.42 37.50
CA THR A 397 -40.85 -7.41 37.05
C THR A 397 -40.79 -6.59 35.76
N PRO A 398 -40.07 -5.45 35.73
CA PRO A 398 -39.78 -4.79 34.48
C PRO A 398 -39.17 -5.84 33.57
N ALA A 399 -39.75 -6.05 32.38
CA ALA A 399 -39.09 -6.82 31.36
C ALA A 399 -37.67 -6.24 31.25
N THR A 400 -36.67 -7.05 31.59
CA THR A 400 -35.27 -6.69 31.41
C THR A 400 -35.17 -6.15 30.00
N PRO A 401 -34.81 -4.87 29.78
CA PRO A 401 -34.48 -4.41 28.45
C PRO A 401 -33.45 -5.41 27.95
N ALA A 402 -33.71 -6.06 26.81
CA ALA A 402 -32.70 -6.89 26.18
C ALA A 402 -31.43 -6.05 26.19
N ALA A 403 -30.42 -6.51 26.94
CA ALA A 403 -29.16 -5.80 27.03
C ALA A 403 -28.79 -5.50 25.58
N PRO A 404 -28.49 -4.24 25.20
CA PRO A 404 -27.86 -4.03 23.90
C PRO A 404 -26.70 -5.03 23.90
N ALA A 405 -26.64 -5.94 22.93
CA ALA A 405 -25.55 -6.91 22.85
C ALA A 405 -24.27 -6.08 23.01
N SER A 406 -23.65 -6.21 24.20
CA SER A 406 -23.00 -5.06 24.83
C SER A 406 -22.04 -4.37 23.87
N ILE A 407 -22.02 -3.05 23.85
CA ILE A 407 -21.00 -2.30 23.11
C ILE A 407 -19.61 -2.89 23.39
N ALA A 408 -19.36 -3.41 24.60
CA ALA A 408 -18.17 -4.19 24.93
C ALA A 408 -17.95 -5.47 24.08
N ALA A 409 -18.98 -6.27 23.80
CA ALA A 409 -18.90 -7.42 22.89
C ALA A 409 -18.66 -7.00 21.44
N GLN A 410 -19.27 -5.89 21.00
CA GLN A 410 -18.99 -5.32 19.67
C GLN A 410 -17.56 -4.78 19.57
N ILE A 411 -17.06 -4.11 20.61
CA ILE A 411 -15.67 -3.66 20.71
C ILE A 411 -14.72 -4.86 20.66
N GLN A 412 -15.01 -5.95 21.36
CA GLN A 412 -14.17 -7.14 21.32
C GLN A 412 -14.19 -7.85 19.96
N ALA A 413 -15.34 -7.89 19.29
CA ALA A 413 -15.45 -8.40 17.92
C ALA A 413 -14.67 -7.52 16.92
N LEU A 414 -14.76 -6.20 17.05
CA LEU A 414 -13.99 -5.26 16.23
C LEU A 414 -12.48 -5.38 16.49
N LEU A 415 -12.07 -5.50 17.76
CA LEU A 415 -10.65 -5.71 18.12
C LEU A 415 -10.11 -7.01 17.51
N ALA A 416 -10.89 -8.09 17.53
CA ALA A 416 -10.51 -9.34 16.87
C ALA A 416 -10.38 -9.19 15.34
N GLN A 417 -11.27 -8.41 14.71
CA GLN A 417 -11.18 -8.10 13.28
C GLN A 417 -9.95 -7.25 12.94
N VAL A 418 -9.62 -6.25 13.76
CA VAL A 418 -8.44 -5.40 13.59
C VAL A 418 -7.16 -6.24 13.70
N VAL A 419 -7.06 -7.13 14.69
CA VAL A 419 -5.90 -8.03 14.82
C VAL A 419 -5.78 -8.97 13.61
N ALA A 420 -6.89 -9.49 13.09
CA ALA A 420 -6.88 -10.33 11.89
C ALA A 420 -6.47 -9.55 10.62
N LEU A 421 -6.88 -8.29 10.50
CA LEU A 421 -6.48 -7.40 9.41
C LEU A 421 -5.00 -6.99 9.52
N GLN A 422 -4.52 -6.67 10.71
CA GLN A 422 -3.10 -6.40 10.97
C GLN A 422 -2.23 -7.61 10.63
N ALA A 423 -2.70 -8.83 10.90
CA ALA A 423 -2.02 -10.06 10.48
C ALA A 423 -2.00 -10.23 8.96
N LYS A 424 -3.09 -9.89 8.25
CA LYS A 424 -3.14 -9.91 6.77
C LYS A 424 -2.19 -8.88 6.15
N VAL A 425 -2.14 -7.67 6.70
CA VAL A 425 -1.22 -6.60 6.27
C VAL A 425 0.23 -6.99 6.54
N ALA A 426 0.52 -7.63 7.69
CA ALA A 426 1.87 -8.11 8.00
C ALA A 426 2.32 -9.22 7.03
N VAL A 427 1.41 -10.07 6.56
CA VAL A 427 1.70 -11.08 5.51
C VAL A 427 1.93 -10.42 4.15
N GLN A 428 1.18 -9.37 3.82
CA GLN A 428 1.41 -8.61 2.58
C GLN A 428 2.71 -7.79 2.61
N LYS A 429 3.14 -7.31 3.78
CA LYS A 429 4.39 -6.55 3.97
C LYS A 429 5.65 -7.43 4.00
N ALA A 430 5.53 -8.73 4.21
CA ALA A 430 6.67 -9.61 4.44
C ALA A 430 7.43 -10.06 3.16
N GLY A 431 6.92 -9.80 1.96
CA GLY A 431 7.52 -10.36 0.73
C GLY A 431 7.53 -11.89 0.74
N ALA A 432 7.99 -12.52 -0.34
CA ALA A 432 7.91 -13.97 -0.53
C ALA A 432 8.42 -14.77 0.70
N PRO A 433 7.79 -15.91 1.03
CA PRO A 433 7.98 -16.54 2.34
C PRO A 433 9.39 -17.12 2.47
N ALA A 434 10.02 -16.90 3.63
CA ALA A 434 11.23 -17.63 4.00
C ALA A 434 10.91 -19.14 4.02
N ALA A 435 11.51 -19.90 3.09
CA ALA A 435 11.34 -21.34 3.01
C ALA A 435 11.72 -22.00 4.34
N PHE A 436 10.83 -22.84 4.89
CA PHE A 436 11.14 -23.59 6.10
C PHE A 436 12.22 -24.65 5.81
N THR A 437 13.44 -24.41 6.24
CA THR A 437 14.58 -25.32 5.98
C THR A 437 14.79 -26.37 7.06
N ARG A 438 14.19 -26.23 8.26
CA ARG A 438 14.35 -27.17 9.39
C ARG A 438 13.03 -27.66 10.01
N ASN A 439 13.09 -28.82 10.66
CA ASN A 439 11.97 -29.34 11.45
C ASN A 439 11.76 -28.47 12.71
N LEU A 440 10.51 -28.23 13.09
CA LEU A 440 10.16 -27.53 14.33
C LEU A 440 9.39 -28.44 15.29
N THR A 441 9.73 -28.35 16.57
CA THR A 441 9.12 -29.13 17.66
C THR A 441 8.93 -28.25 18.89
N LEU A 442 8.23 -28.77 19.89
CA LEU A 442 8.02 -28.09 21.17
C LEU A 442 9.36 -27.67 21.79
N GLY A 443 9.48 -26.40 22.15
CA GLY A 443 10.72 -25.79 22.63
C GLY A 443 11.58 -25.11 21.55
N SER A 444 11.25 -25.25 20.26
CA SER A 444 11.97 -24.55 19.19
C SER A 444 11.78 -23.04 19.30
N THR A 445 12.83 -22.26 19.04
CA THR A 445 12.77 -20.80 18.92
C THR A 445 13.31 -20.32 17.59
N GLY A 446 12.96 -19.11 17.16
CA GLY A 446 13.56 -18.46 15.99
C GLY A 446 12.54 -17.82 15.04
N THR A 447 13.06 -17.20 13.98
CA THR A 447 12.28 -16.49 12.96
C THR A 447 11.36 -17.41 12.17
N ASP A 448 11.74 -18.66 11.94
CA ASP A 448 10.91 -19.69 11.33
C ASP A 448 9.75 -20.13 12.25
N VAL A 449 9.95 -20.18 13.56
CA VAL A 449 8.86 -20.41 14.52
C VAL A 449 7.87 -19.25 14.48
N GLU A 450 8.37 -18.02 14.40
CA GLU A 450 7.54 -16.83 14.22
C GLU A 450 6.74 -16.88 12.91
N THR A 451 7.37 -17.24 11.78
CA THR A 451 6.70 -17.41 10.49
C THR A 451 5.62 -18.50 10.56
N LEU A 452 5.91 -19.64 11.19
CA LEU A 452 4.93 -20.71 11.40
C LEU A 452 3.74 -20.23 12.24
N GLN A 453 3.99 -19.50 13.32
CA GLN A 453 2.92 -18.98 14.18
C GLN A 453 2.06 -17.95 13.45
N LYS A 454 2.67 -17.05 12.66
CA LYS A 454 1.92 -16.10 11.81
C LYS A 454 1.06 -16.82 10.78
N PHE A 455 1.58 -17.88 10.14
CA PHE A 455 0.80 -18.74 9.25
C PHE A 455 -0.37 -19.41 9.96
N LEU A 456 -0.16 -19.97 11.15
CA LEU A 456 -1.25 -20.63 11.91
C LEU A 456 -2.33 -19.63 12.38
N VAL A 457 -1.94 -18.38 12.67
CA VAL A 457 -2.87 -17.28 12.95
C VAL A 457 -3.67 -16.93 11.69
N SER A 458 -3.02 -16.83 10.52
CA SER A 458 -3.70 -16.48 9.27
C SER A 458 -4.71 -17.55 8.82
N LYS A 459 -4.42 -18.83 9.10
CA LYS A 459 -5.35 -19.95 8.89
C LYS A 459 -6.42 -20.10 9.98
N GLY A 460 -6.40 -19.25 11.01
CA GLY A 460 -7.37 -19.26 12.11
C GLY A 460 -7.21 -20.41 13.10
N HIS A 461 -6.07 -21.12 13.08
CA HIS A 461 -5.80 -22.25 13.97
C HIS A 461 -5.11 -21.84 15.28
N LEU A 462 -4.43 -20.69 15.30
CA LEU A 462 -3.75 -20.13 16.46
C LEU A 462 -4.34 -18.77 16.85
N ALA A 463 -4.68 -18.63 18.12
CA ALA A 463 -5.00 -17.35 18.74
C ALA A 463 -3.93 -17.04 19.80
N MET A 464 -3.18 -15.96 19.60
CA MET A 464 -2.14 -15.54 20.54
C MET A 464 -2.73 -14.66 21.64
N PRO A 465 -2.45 -14.93 22.92
CA PRO A 465 -2.83 -14.03 24.01
C PRO A 465 -2.16 -12.66 23.86
N GLN A 466 -2.84 -11.59 24.26
CA GLN A 466 -2.27 -10.25 24.21
C GLN A 466 -0.98 -10.15 25.06
N GLY A 467 0.05 -9.52 24.50
CA GLY A 467 1.35 -9.33 25.16
C GLY A 467 2.34 -10.50 25.02
N VAL A 468 1.98 -11.59 24.33
CA VAL A 468 2.89 -12.72 24.08
C VAL A 468 3.61 -12.54 22.75
N ALA A 469 4.95 -12.46 22.80
CA ALA A 469 5.80 -12.37 21.62
C ALA A 469 5.80 -13.68 20.81
N PHE A 470 5.95 -13.55 19.50
CA PHE A 470 6.18 -14.67 18.59
C PHE A 470 7.62 -15.21 18.72
N GLY A 471 7.86 -16.40 18.17
CA GLY A 471 9.19 -16.99 18.04
C GLY A 471 9.54 -18.08 19.05
N TYR A 472 8.57 -18.55 19.87
CA TYR A 472 8.73 -19.72 20.74
C TYR A 472 7.63 -20.76 20.52
N PHE A 473 8.02 -21.99 20.17
CA PHE A 473 7.10 -23.10 19.90
C PHE A 473 6.67 -23.74 21.23
N GLY A 474 5.65 -23.16 21.85
CA GLY A 474 5.05 -23.66 23.09
C GLY A 474 3.84 -24.60 22.87
N GLY A 475 3.12 -24.87 23.96
CA GLY A 475 1.92 -25.71 23.94
C GLY A 475 0.80 -25.17 23.04
N LEU A 476 0.63 -23.84 22.96
CA LEU A 476 -0.35 -23.20 22.08
C LEU A 476 -0.05 -23.43 20.60
N THR A 477 1.21 -23.25 20.19
CA THR A 477 1.65 -23.49 18.81
C THR A 477 1.52 -24.96 18.44
N ARG A 478 1.85 -25.88 19.36
CA ARG A 478 1.64 -27.32 19.15
C ARG A 478 0.16 -27.65 18.93
N ALA A 479 -0.72 -27.14 19.79
CA ALA A 479 -2.16 -27.40 19.68
C ALA A 479 -2.75 -26.82 18.39
N ALA A 480 -2.33 -25.63 17.98
CA ALA A 480 -2.71 -25.04 16.70
C ALA A 480 -2.20 -25.87 15.51
N LEU A 481 -0.97 -26.38 15.59
CA LEU A 481 -0.41 -27.20 14.53
C LEU A 481 -1.13 -28.54 14.38
N VAL A 482 -1.57 -29.16 15.50
CA VAL A 482 -2.44 -30.35 15.46
C VAL A 482 -3.74 -30.06 14.72
N LYS A 483 -4.38 -28.92 15.01
CA LYS A 483 -5.63 -28.51 14.32
C LYS A 483 -5.41 -28.31 12.82
N TYR A 484 -4.34 -27.62 12.45
CA TYR A 484 -3.97 -27.44 11.04
C TYR A 484 -3.70 -28.78 10.35
N GLN A 485 -2.88 -29.65 10.95
CA GLN A 485 -2.56 -30.97 10.39
C GLN A 485 -3.81 -31.82 10.16
N ALA A 486 -4.75 -31.81 11.11
CA ALA A 486 -6.02 -32.50 10.96
C ALA A 486 -6.88 -31.89 9.84
N ALA A 487 -6.92 -30.55 9.73
CA ALA A 487 -7.68 -29.86 8.69
C ALA A 487 -7.09 -30.07 7.27
N SER A 488 -5.76 -30.16 7.16
CA SER A 488 -5.06 -30.38 5.89
C SER A 488 -4.85 -31.87 5.54
N GLY A 489 -5.49 -32.80 6.26
CA GLY A 489 -5.41 -34.23 5.97
C GLY A 489 -4.04 -34.88 6.26
N ILE A 490 -3.19 -34.25 7.07
CA ILE A 490 -1.85 -34.73 7.41
C ILE A 490 -1.93 -35.68 8.61
N SER A 491 -1.52 -36.94 8.41
CA SER A 491 -1.55 -37.98 9.45
C SER A 491 -0.15 -38.53 9.75
N PRO A 492 0.22 -38.72 11.04
CA PRO A 492 -0.57 -38.40 12.23
C PRO A 492 -0.47 -36.92 12.64
N ALA A 493 -1.59 -36.32 13.03
CA ALA A 493 -1.67 -34.93 13.49
C ALA A 493 -1.14 -34.78 14.94
N VAL A 494 0.18 -34.85 15.11
CA VAL A 494 0.84 -34.88 16.44
C VAL A 494 1.41 -33.52 16.88
N GLY A 495 1.30 -32.49 16.03
CA GLY A 495 1.83 -31.16 16.30
C GLY A 495 3.34 -31.07 16.13
N TYR A 496 3.92 -31.94 15.30
CA TYR A 496 5.32 -31.91 14.88
C TYR A 496 5.44 -31.31 13.49
N PHE A 497 6.26 -30.27 13.31
CA PHE A 497 6.45 -29.59 12.03
C PHE A 497 7.57 -30.26 11.22
N GLY A 498 7.27 -31.46 10.73
CA GLY A 498 8.17 -32.28 9.92
C GLY A 498 8.10 -31.97 8.42
N PRO A 499 8.80 -32.76 7.56
CA PRO A 499 8.85 -32.55 6.13
C PRO A 499 7.48 -32.50 5.44
N LEU A 500 6.54 -33.36 5.85
CA LEU A 500 5.17 -33.37 5.30
C LEU A 500 4.42 -32.07 5.61
N THR A 501 4.48 -31.61 6.86
CA THR A 501 3.82 -30.35 7.26
C THR A 501 4.53 -29.14 6.68
N ARG A 502 5.85 -29.17 6.52
CA ARG A 502 6.61 -28.14 5.81
C ARG A 502 6.21 -28.04 4.34
N SER A 503 6.08 -29.19 3.67
CA SER A 503 5.66 -29.21 2.27
C SER A 503 4.23 -28.67 2.10
N ALA A 504 3.32 -29.03 3.00
CA ALA A 504 1.95 -28.52 2.97
C ALA A 504 1.89 -27.01 3.25
N VAL A 505 2.56 -26.54 4.30
CA VAL A 505 2.61 -25.10 4.61
C VAL A 505 3.32 -24.34 3.49
N GLY A 506 4.43 -24.84 2.95
CA GLY A 506 5.17 -24.18 1.87
C GLY A 506 4.43 -24.15 0.53
N ALA A 507 3.45 -25.03 0.30
CA ALA A 507 2.56 -24.99 -0.86
C ALA A 507 1.35 -24.05 -0.66
N GLU A 508 1.08 -23.66 0.60
CA GLU A 508 -0.04 -22.83 1.00
C GLU A 508 0.37 -21.40 1.42
N GLN A 509 1.66 -21.11 1.43
CA GLN A 509 2.24 -19.77 1.52
C GLN A 509 2.40 -19.19 0.12
#